data_AF-A0A6G3R3E2-F1
#
_entry.id   AF-A0A6G3R3E2-F1
#
_cell.length_a   1.000
_cell.length_b   1.000
_cell.length_c   1.000
_cell.angle_alpha   90.00
_cell.angle_beta   90.00
_cell.angle_gamma   90.00
#
_symmetry.space_group_name_H-M   'P 1'
#
loop_
_entity.id
_entity.type
_entity.pdbx_description
1 polymer ?
#
loop_
_entity_poly.entity_id
_entity_poly.type
_entity_poly.pdbx_seq_one_letter_code
_entity_poly.pdbx_strand_id
1 'polypeptide(L)'
;AVVLHPGAGSPARCWPVERYAAAAVALRARGLRVVVTGGADEDGLVARLAERAGLPGTDVLAGGVPFGPLSALVADARAVISGDTGIAHLAVAHGTPTVTLFGPVPPRRWGPPPHPRHVALWYGPEGDPHAQRTDPALLRITPADVLDALARLPGPRPREGETIP
;
A
#
# COMPACT_ATOMS: atom_id res chain seq x y z
N ALA A 1 5.94 -7.22 -8.34
CA ALA A 1 4.79 -7.63 -7.49
C ALA A 1 3.96 -6.40 -7.13
N VAL A 2 2.72 -6.55 -6.64
CA VAL A 2 2.03 -5.47 -5.91
C VAL A 2 2.45 -5.54 -4.44
N VAL A 3 2.96 -4.44 -3.89
CA VAL A 3 3.43 -4.38 -2.49
C VAL A 3 2.31 -3.84 -1.62
N LEU A 4 1.98 -4.56 -0.55
CA LEU A 4 1.03 -4.12 0.48
C LEU A 4 1.80 -3.80 1.76
N HIS A 5 1.53 -2.64 2.34
CA HIS A 5 2.09 -2.23 3.63
C HIS A 5 0.94 -1.80 4.55
N PRO A 6 0.42 -2.71 5.39
CA PRO A 6 -0.75 -2.44 6.23
C PRO A 6 -0.45 -1.56 7.44
N GLY A 7 0.83 -1.45 7.80
CA GLY A 7 1.32 -0.72 8.94
C GLY A 7 1.22 0.79 8.83
N ALA A 8 1.19 1.44 10.00
CA ALA A 8 1.29 2.89 10.14
C ALA A 8 1.69 3.27 11.57
N GLY A 9 2.31 4.44 11.73
CA GLY A 9 2.77 4.95 13.03
C GLY A 9 1.66 5.27 14.05
N SER A 10 0.39 5.08 13.71
CA SER A 10 -0.73 5.17 14.67
C SER A 10 -1.91 4.30 14.23
N PRO A 11 -2.69 3.73 15.18
CA PRO A 11 -3.88 2.94 14.87
C PRO A 11 -4.92 3.68 14.02
N ALA A 12 -5.07 5.00 14.20
CA ALA A 12 -5.95 5.85 13.41
C ALA A 12 -5.68 5.78 11.90
N ARG A 13 -4.43 5.53 11.51
CA ARG A 13 -3.97 5.49 10.13
C ARG A 13 -3.86 4.07 9.57
N CYS A 14 -4.14 3.05 10.38
CA CYS A 14 -4.12 1.65 9.97
C CYS A 14 -5.46 1.23 9.36
N TRP A 15 -5.48 0.97 8.05
CA TRP A 15 -6.64 0.38 7.39
C TRP A 15 -6.78 -1.09 7.82
N PRO A 16 -8.00 -1.62 8.06
CA PRO A 16 -8.17 -2.95 8.63
C PRO A 16 -7.46 -4.03 7.81
N VAL A 17 -6.70 -4.89 8.48
CA VAL A 17 -5.90 -5.93 7.82
C VAL A 17 -6.76 -6.92 7.04
N GLU A 18 -8.01 -7.14 7.46
CA GLU A 18 -8.98 -7.97 6.75
C GLU A 18 -9.29 -7.39 5.36
N ARG A 19 -9.26 -6.08 5.21
CA ARG A 19 -9.48 -5.40 3.93
C ARG A 19 -8.25 -5.46 3.04
N TYR A 20 -7.05 -5.33 3.63
CA TYR A 20 -5.81 -5.63 2.90
C TYR A 20 -5.76 -7.08 2.41
N ALA A 21 -6.15 -8.04 3.25
CA ALA A 21 -6.19 -9.45 2.87
C ALA A 21 -7.21 -9.69 1.74
N ALA A 22 -8.41 -9.08 1.80
CA ALA A 22 -9.39 -9.17 0.73
C ALA A 22 -8.84 -8.60 -0.61
N ALA A 23 -8.15 -7.46 -0.57
CA ALA A 23 -7.47 -6.91 -1.74
C ALA A 23 -6.37 -7.87 -2.25
N ALA A 24 -5.54 -8.43 -1.36
CA ALA A 24 -4.50 -9.39 -1.72
C ALA A 24 -5.06 -10.64 -2.42
N VAL A 25 -6.14 -11.22 -1.90
CA VAL A 25 -6.83 -12.37 -2.51
C VAL A 25 -7.32 -12.02 -3.91
N ALA A 26 -7.99 -10.88 -4.08
CA ALA A 26 -8.49 -10.44 -5.38
C ALA A 26 -7.36 -10.18 -6.39
N LEU A 27 -6.23 -9.62 -5.96
CA LEU A 27 -5.05 -9.42 -6.80
C LEU A 27 -4.44 -10.76 -7.24
N ARG A 28 -4.33 -11.72 -6.33
CA ARG A 28 -3.82 -13.07 -6.64
C ARG A 28 -4.72 -13.84 -7.58
N ALA A 29 -6.03 -13.73 -7.41
CA ALA A 29 -7.02 -14.31 -8.34
C ALA A 29 -6.87 -13.76 -9.77
N ARG A 30 -6.30 -12.55 -9.93
CA ARG A 30 -5.96 -11.93 -11.22
C ARG A 30 -4.54 -12.27 -11.70
N GLY A 31 -3.86 -13.24 -11.08
CA GLY A 31 -2.51 -13.67 -11.43
C GLY A 31 -1.40 -12.70 -10.99
N LEU A 32 -1.70 -11.71 -10.14
CA LEU A 32 -0.69 -10.77 -9.65
C LEU A 32 0.00 -11.32 -8.41
N ARG A 33 1.34 -11.36 -8.44
CA ARG A 33 2.15 -11.61 -7.24
C ARG A 33 1.96 -10.46 -6.24
N VAL A 34 1.65 -10.79 -5.00
CA VAL A 34 1.48 -9.85 -3.88
C VAL A 34 2.60 -10.07 -2.89
N VAL A 35 3.28 -9.01 -2.47
CA VAL A 35 4.31 -9.03 -1.42
C VAL A 35 3.83 -8.14 -0.27
N VAL A 36 3.99 -8.59 0.97
CA VAL A 36 3.59 -7.83 2.16
C VAL A 36 4.82 -7.43 2.95
N THR A 37 4.84 -6.17 3.39
CA THR A 37 5.89 -5.62 4.26
C THR A 37 5.28 -4.98 5.50
N GLY A 38 6.09 -4.81 6.55
CA GLY A 38 5.73 -4.07 7.76
C GLY A 38 6.96 -3.42 8.40
N GLY A 39 6.73 -2.56 9.38
CA GLY A 39 7.73 -2.05 10.30
C GLY A 39 8.22 -3.13 11.28
N ALA A 40 9.22 -2.79 12.08
CA ALA A 40 9.89 -3.72 12.99
C ALA A 40 8.95 -4.35 14.04
N ASP A 41 7.93 -3.61 14.49
CA ASP A 41 6.97 -4.06 15.51
C ASP A 41 5.64 -4.53 14.92
N GLU A 42 5.57 -4.77 13.60
CA GLU A 42 4.33 -5.06 12.88
C GLU A 42 4.24 -6.50 12.34
N ASP A 43 5.10 -7.39 12.81
CA ASP A 43 5.18 -8.79 12.35
C ASP A 43 3.86 -9.54 12.51
N GLY A 44 3.17 -9.32 13.63
CA GLY A 44 1.84 -9.89 13.86
C GLY A 44 0.80 -9.41 12.84
N LEU A 45 0.90 -8.15 12.40
CA LEU A 45 0.02 -7.58 11.37
C LEU A 45 0.31 -8.18 10.00
N VAL A 46 1.60 -8.29 9.65
CA VAL A 46 2.08 -8.88 8.40
C VAL A 46 1.70 -10.36 8.31
N ALA A 47 1.93 -11.13 9.37
CA ALA A 47 1.59 -12.54 9.44
C ALA A 47 0.07 -12.77 9.30
N ARG A 48 -0.75 -11.97 10.01
CA ARG A 48 -2.22 -12.09 9.95
C ARG A 48 -2.78 -11.75 8.56
N LEU A 49 -2.17 -10.79 7.86
CA LEU A 49 -2.51 -10.50 6.47
C LEU A 49 -2.14 -11.70 5.59
N ALA A 50 -0.90 -12.18 5.69
CA ALA A 50 -0.38 -13.26 4.87
C ALA A 50 -1.19 -14.55 5.00
N GLU A 51 -1.53 -14.94 6.24
CA GLU A 51 -2.38 -16.09 6.54
C GLU A 51 -3.75 -15.96 5.86
N ARG A 52 -4.45 -14.84 6.09
CA ARG A 52 -5.78 -14.59 5.53
C ARG A 52 -5.79 -14.54 4.00
N ALA A 53 -4.69 -14.09 3.39
CA ALA A 53 -4.54 -14.01 1.94
C ALA A 53 -3.91 -15.27 1.30
N GLY A 54 -3.52 -16.26 2.11
CA GLY A 54 -2.87 -17.49 1.68
C GLY A 54 -1.56 -17.22 0.93
N LEU A 55 -0.75 -16.28 1.42
CA LEU A 55 0.54 -15.91 0.80
C LEU A 55 1.63 -16.93 1.14
N PRO A 56 2.52 -17.27 0.18
CA PRO A 56 3.70 -18.05 0.50
C PRO A 56 4.67 -17.23 1.37
N GLY A 57 5.41 -17.88 2.27
CA GLY A 57 6.36 -17.19 3.15
C GLY A 57 7.43 -16.35 2.44
N THR A 58 7.75 -16.70 1.18
CA THR A 58 8.68 -15.94 0.33
C THR A 58 8.18 -14.55 -0.07
N ASP A 59 6.88 -14.30 0.07
CA ASP A 59 6.22 -13.02 -0.21
C ASP A 59 5.88 -12.23 1.06
N VAL A 60 6.34 -12.71 2.23
CA VAL A 60 6.07 -12.13 3.54
C VAL A 60 7.37 -11.57 4.11
N LEU A 61 7.51 -10.25 4.13
CA LEU A 61 8.70 -9.56 4.61
C LEU A 61 8.42 -8.94 5.98
N ALA A 62 8.63 -9.75 7.03
CA ALA A 62 8.54 -9.36 8.44
C ALA A 62 9.90 -8.84 8.98
N GLY A 63 9.90 -8.32 10.20
CA GLY A 63 11.07 -7.89 10.98
C GLY A 63 11.55 -6.46 10.68
N GLY A 64 10.78 -5.69 9.92
CA GLY A 64 11.21 -4.38 9.43
C GLY A 64 12.25 -4.49 8.32
N VAL A 65 11.81 -4.40 7.07
CA VAL A 65 12.72 -4.48 5.92
C VAL A 65 13.71 -3.29 5.95
N PRO A 66 15.03 -3.53 5.90
CA PRO A 66 16.00 -2.44 5.86
C PRO A 66 15.76 -1.51 4.66
N PHE A 67 16.09 -0.23 4.81
CA PHE A 67 15.72 0.79 3.83
C PHE A 67 16.19 0.50 2.41
N GLY A 68 17.44 0.05 2.22
CA GLY A 68 17.99 -0.28 0.89
C GLY A 68 17.15 -1.35 0.15
N PRO A 69 16.98 -2.56 0.73
CA PRO A 69 16.10 -3.59 0.18
C PRO A 69 14.64 -3.13 0.00
N LEU A 70 14.08 -2.36 0.94
CA LEU A 70 12.72 -1.83 0.81
C LEU A 70 12.61 -0.86 -0.38
N SER A 71 13.60 0.02 -0.55
CA SER A 71 13.70 0.96 -1.67
C SER A 71 13.78 0.24 -3.00
N ALA A 72 14.63 -0.78 -3.11
CA ALA A 72 14.73 -1.62 -4.31
C ALA A 72 13.41 -2.34 -4.61
N LEU A 73 12.78 -2.95 -3.59
CA LEU A 73 11.47 -3.60 -3.73
C LEU A 73 10.40 -2.63 -4.25
N VAL A 74 10.37 -1.40 -3.75
CA VAL A 74 9.43 -0.37 -4.17
C VAL A 74 9.72 0.13 -5.58
N ALA A 75 10.99 0.32 -5.94
CA ALA A 75 11.38 0.73 -7.29
C ALA A 75 10.95 -0.30 -8.36
N ASP A 76 11.07 -1.59 -8.05
CA ASP A 76 10.68 -2.70 -8.94
C ASP A 76 9.22 -3.15 -8.78
N ALA A 77 8.44 -2.50 -7.90
CA ALA A 77 7.05 -2.87 -7.69
C ALA A 77 6.19 -2.48 -8.89
N ARG A 78 5.17 -3.31 -9.16
CA ARG A 78 4.11 -2.98 -10.11
C ARG A 78 3.25 -1.84 -9.58
N ALA A 79 2.99 -1.87 -8.28
CA ALA A 79 2.33 -0.81 -7.53
C ALA A 79 2.57 -1.00 -6.03
N VAL A 80 2.39 0.07 -5.26
CA VAL A 80 2.36 0.05 -3.80
C VAL A 80 0.96 0.47 -3.32
N ILE A 81 0.41 -0.30 -2.37
CA ILE A 81 -0.83 0.04 -1.66
C ILE A 81 -0.50 0.13 -0.18
N SER A 82 -0.71 1.31 0.40
CA SER A 82 -0.42 1.56 1.81
C SER A 82 -1.25 2.72 2.34
N GLY A 83 -1.27 2.88 3.66
CA GLY A 83 -1.64 4.16 4.26
C GLY A 83 -0.68 5.28 3.86
N ASP A 84 -0.99 6.51 4.29
CA ASP A 84 -0.11 7.67 4.21
C ASP A 84 1.14 7.48 5.11
N THR A 85 2.10 6.68 4.66
CA THR A 85 3.33 6.35 5.40
C THR A 85 4.57 6.50 4.52
N GLY A 86 5.76 6.34 5.10
CA GLY A 86 7.02 6.52 4.38
C GLY A 86 7.12 5.72 3.08
N ILE A 87 6.55 4.52 3.01
CA ILE A 87 6.56 3.70 1.79
C ILE A 87 5.72 4.30 0.66
N ALA A 88 4.64 5.03 0.97
CA ALA A 88 3.85 5.75 -0.03
C ALA A 88 4.69 6.85 -0.68
N HIS A 89 5.38 7.64 0.12
CA HIS A 89 6.27 8.71 -0.37
C HIS A 89 7.47 8.14 -1.15
N LEU A 90 8.03 7.03 -0.68
CA LEU A 90 9.11 6.33 -1.37
C LEU A 90 8.69 5.86 -2.76
N ALA A 91 7.47 5.34 -2.90
CA ALA A 91 6.93 4.93 -4.18
C ALA A 91 6.66 6.12 -5.11
N VAL A 92 6.25 7.28 -4.56
CA VAL A 92 6.17 8.54 -5.33
C VAL A 92 7.54 8.99 -5.80
N ALA A 93 8.57 8.95 -4.95
CA ALA A 93 9.94 9.32 -5.30
C ALA A 93 10.51 8.41 -6.41
N HIS A 94 10.18 7.12 -6.35
CA HIS A 94 10.49 6.14 -7.39
C HIS A 94 9.53 6.17 -8.57
N GLY A 95 8.56 7.08 -8.67
CA GLY A 95 7.56 7.07 -9.75
C GLY A 95 6.85 5.72 -9.94
N THR A 96 6.83 4.88 -8.90
CA THR A 96 6.16 3.59 -8.85
C THR A 96 4.67 3.86 -8.68
N PRO A 97 3.77 3.18 -9.41
CA PRO A 97 2.34 3.37 -9.21
C PRO A 97 1.91 3.21 -7.75
N THR A 98 1.09 4.12 -7.23
CA THR A 98 0.63 4.09 -5.83
C THR A 98 -0.87 4.27 -5.69
N VAL A 99 -1.44 3.52 -4.75
CA VAL A 99 -2.75 3.82 -4.15
C VAL A 99 -2.52 4.08 -2.68
N THR A 100 -2.62 5.35 -2.27
CA THR A 100 -2.38 5.78 -0.89
C THR A 100 -3.71 6.01 -0.18
N LEU A 101 -3.89 5.34 0.96
CA LEU A 101 -5.13 5.37 1.74
C LEU A 101 -5.02 6.44 2.84
N PHE A 102 -5.87 7.45 2.78
CA PHE A 102 -5.94 8.52 3.76
C PHE A 102 -7.15 8.33 4.68
N GLY A 103 -6.95 8.58 5.97
CA GLY A 103 -8.00 8.56 6.99
C GLY A 103 -8.15 9.94 7.61
N PRO A 104 -7.57 10.15 8.80
CA PRO A 104 -7.78 11.37 9.59
C PRO A 104 -7.13 12.59 8.95
N VAL A 105 -6.01 12.42 8.24
CA VAL A 105 -5.28 13.52 7.59
C VAL A 105 -5.64 13.56 6.11
N PRO A 106 -6.03 14.72 5.55
CA PRO A 106 -6.39 14.83 4.15
C PRO A 106 -5.17 14.83 3.22
N PRO A 107 -5.31 14.32 1.98
CA PRO A 107 -4.21 14.25 1.02
C PRO A 107 -3.67 15.63 0.60
N ARG A 108 -4.41 16.73 0.79
CA ARG A 108 -3.88 18.09 0.52
C ARG A 108 -2.67 18.49 1.38
N ARG A 109 -2.39 17.77 2.48
CA ARG A 109 -1.24 18.04 3.36
C ARG A 109 0.00 17.22 3.01
N TRP A 110 -0.18 15.92 2.75
CA TRP A 110 0.93 14.97 2.57
C TRP A 110 0.76 14.04 1.37
N GLY A 111 -0.29 14.23 0.58
CA GLY A 111 -0.58 13.43 -0.59
C GLY A 111 0.42 13.64 -1.72
N PRO A 112 0.46 12.69 -2.67
CA PRO A 112 1.30 12.81 -3.85
C PRO A 112 0.90 14.04 -4.67
N PRO A 113 1.86 14.69 -5.36
CA PRO A 113 1.52 15.68 -6.37
C PRO A 113 0.65 15.05 -7.47
N PRO A 114 -0.22 15.83 -8.15
CA PRO A 114 -1.07 15.30 -9.21
C PRO A 114 -0.26 14.60 -10.30
N HIS A 115 -0.47 13.30 -10.47
CA HIS A 115 0.24 12.49 -11.45
C HIS A 115 -0.55 11.21 -11.76
N PRO A 116 -0.61 10.72 -13.02
CA PRO A 116 -1.42 9.55 -13.38
C PRO A 116 -0.98 8.23 -12.70
N ARG A 117 0.22 8.19 -12.12
CA ARG A 117 0.72 7.02 -11.38
C ARG A 117 0.31 7.02 -9.90
N HIS A 118 -0.20 8.11 -9.35
CA HIS A 118 -0.42 8.23 -7.91
C HIS A 118 -1.86 8.61 -7.63
N VAL A 119 -2.57 7.74 -6.92
CA VAL A 119 -3.96 7.96 -6.51
C VAL A 119 -4.03 8.01 -4.99
N ALA A 120 -4.61 9.09 -4.47
CA ALA A 120 -4.96 9.21 -3.06
C ALA A 120 -6.45 8.93 -2.87
N LEU A 121 -6.79 7.95 -2.04
CA LEU A 121 -8.17 7.66 -1.64
C LEU A 121 -8.45 8.31 -0.29
N TRP A 122 -9.45 9.20 -0.26
CA TRP A 122 -9.89 9.87 0.95
C TRP A 122 -11.37 10.21 0.85
N TYR A 123 -12.16 9.78 1.84
CA TYR A 123 -13.61 10.04 1.88
C TYR A 123 -14.03 10.97 3.01
N GLY A 124 -13.04 11.53 3.72
CA GLY A 124 -13.23 12.46 4.82
C GLY A 124 -14.21 11.98 5.91
N PRO A 125 -14.59 12.89 6.83
CA PRO A 125 -13.97 14.21 7.06
C PRO A 125 -12.54 14.10 7.60
N GLU A 126 -11.89 15.23 7.87
CA GLU A 126 -10.65 15.26 8.66
C GLU A 126 -10.94 14.79 10.09
N GLY A 127 -9.99 14.07 10.69
CA GLY A 127 -10.12 13.43 12.00
C GLY A 127 -8.85 13.54 12.84
N ASP A 128 -8.80 12.80 13.95
CA ASP A 128 -7.64 12.79 14.85
C ASP A 128 -6.59 11.75 14.41
N PRO A 129 -5.39 12.17 13.95
CA PRO A 129 -4.33 11.24 13.54
C PRO A 129 -3.70 10.44 14.68
N HIS A 130 -3.95 10.80 15.94
CA HIS A 130 -3.40 10.16 17.12
C HIS A 130 -4.43 9.29 17.87
N ALA A 131 -5.63 9.13 17.30
CA ALA A 131 -6.66 8.28 17.87
C ALA A 131 -6.18 6.82 17.99
N GLN A 132 -6.66 6.15 19.04
CA GLN A 132 -6.29 4.77 19.37
C GLN A 132 -7.08 3.70 18.58
N ARG A 133 -7.92 4.13 17.64
CA ARG A 133 -8.74 3.28 16.78
C ARG A 133 -8.67 3.80 15.35
N THR A 134 -8.83 2.90 14.38
CA THR A 134 -8.91 3.24 12.96
C THR A 134 -9.92 4.36 12.70
N ASP A 135 -9.50 5.35 11.93
CA ASP A 135 -10.33 6.50 11.61
C ASP A 135 -11.55 6.11 10.74
N PRO A 136 -12.76 6.66 11.02
CA PRO A 136 -13.96 6.37 10.24
C PRO A 136 -13.85 6.66 8.74
N ALA A 137 -13.08 7.68 8.32
CA ALA A 137 -12.87 7.98 6.90
C ALA A 137 -12.10 6.85 6.21
N LEU A 138 -11.11 6.28 6.89
CA LEU A 138 -10.37 5.12 6.41
C LEU A 138 -11.26 3.88 6.31
N LEU A 139 -12.21 3.73 7.24
CA LEU A 139 -13.24 2.68 7.22
C LEU A 139 -14.27 2.84 6.10
N ARG A 140 -14.35 3.98 5.41
CA ARG A 140 -15.17 4.13 4.21
C ARG A 140 -14.50 3.56 2.97
N ILE A 141 -13.17 3.44 2.96
CA ILE A 141 -12.43 2.89 1.82
C ILE A 141 -12.60 1.37 1.77
N THR A 142 -13.21 0.86 0.71
CA THR A 142 -13.44 -0.57 0.50
C THR A 142 -12.29 -1.22 -0.29
N PRO A 143 -12.11 -2.55 -0.22
CA PRO A 143 -11.20 -3.24 -1.12
C PRO A 143 -11.51 -3.01 -2.60
N ALA A 144 -12.78 -2.83 -2.97
CA ALA A 144 -13.17 -2.53 -4.34
C ALA A 144 -12.62 -1.16 -4.79
N ASP A 145 -12.74 -0.12 -3.97
CA ASP A 145 -12.19 1.21 -4.27
C ASP A 145 -10.68 1.15 -4.55
N VAL A 146 -9.95 0.36 -3.76
CA VAL A 146 -8.50 0.15 -3.91
C VAL A 146 -8.19 -0.58 -5.21
N LEU A 147 -8.92 -1.65 -5.53
CA LEU A 147 -8.73 -2.43 -6.74
C LEU A 147 -9.08 -1.63 -8.01
N ASP A 148 -10.12 -0.82 -7.95
CA ASP A 148 -10.55 0.05 -9.05
C ASP A 148 -9.57 1.20 -9.24
N ALA A 149 -9.05 1.79 -8.16
CA ALA A 149 -7.97 2.76 -8.23
C ALA A 149 -6.71 2.17 -8.86
N LEU A 150 -6.31 0.96 -8.44
CA LEU A 150 -5.15 0.27 -8.99
C LEU A 150 -5.33 -0.04 -10.49
N ALA A 151 -6.51 -0.44 -10.91
CA ALA A 151 -6.80 -0.78 -12.32
C ALA A 151 -6.67 0.43 -13.26
N ARG A 152 -6.85 1.66 -12.75
CA ARG A 152 -6.66 2.91 -13.50
C ARG A 152 -5.20 3.35 -13.62
N LEU A 153 -4.31 2.79 -12.81
CA LEU A 153 -2.90 3.15 -12.86
C LEU A 153 -2.23 2.56 -14.12
N PRO A 154 -1.29 3.28 -14.74
CA PRO A 154 -0.53 2.73 -15.85
C PRO A 154 0.35 1.57 -15.38
N GLY A 155 0.75 0.72 -16.33
CA GLY A 155 1.66 -0.40 -16.07
C GLY A 155 3.00 0.03 -15.45
N PRO A 156 3.80 -0.94 -14.97
CA PRO A 156 5.14 -0.67 -14.45
C PRO A 156 5.99 0.07 -15.49
N ARG A 157 6.96 0.85 -15.03
CA ARG A 157 7.92 1.48 -15.96
C ARG A 157 8.68 0.37 -16.70
N PRO A 158 8.92 0.51 -18.01
CA PRO A 158 9.88 -0.34 -18.72
C PRO A 158 11.22 -0.29 -17.98
N ARG A 159 11.93 -1.43 -17.90
CA ARG A 159 13.27 -1.41 -17.31
C ARG A 159 14.20 -0.61 -18.22
N GLU A 160 15.10 0.18 -17.65
CA GLU A 160 16.15 0.83 -18.45
C GLU A 160 16.92 -0.24 -19.22
N GLY A 161 16.85 -0.21 -20.56
CA GLY A 161 17.40 -1.21 -21.47
C GLY A 161 16.37 -2.06 -22.23
N GLU A 162 15.08 -1.96 -21.91
CA GLU A 162 14.00 -2.58 -22.68
C GLU A 162 13.54 -1.62 -23.78
N THR A 163 14.35 -1.48 -24.82
CA THR A 163 13.95 -0.77 -26.05
C THR A 163 12.79 -1.54 -26.68
N ILE A 164 11.62 -0.91 -26.75
CA ILE A 164 10.47 -1.42 -27.50
C ILE A 164 10.89 -1.45 -28.98
N PRO A 165 10.73 -2.59 -29.69
CA PRO A 165 11.06 -2.69 -31.12
C PRO A 165 10.23 -1.76 -31.99
#